data_AF-A0A947UNU2-F1
#
_entry.id   AF-A0A947UNU2-F1
#
_cell.length_a   1.000
_cell.length_b   1.000
_cell.length_c   1.000
_cell.angle_alpha   90.00
_cell.angle_beta   90.00
_cell.angle_gamma   90.00
#
_symmetry.space_group_name_H-M   'P 1'
#
loop_
_entity.id
_entity.type
_entity.pdbx_description
1 polymer ?
#
loop_
_entity_poly.entity_id
_entity_poly.type
_entity_poly.pdbx_seq_one_letter_code
_entity_poly.pdbx_strand_id
1 'polypeptide(L)'
;MSFSLHGIGVSGGIAIGYAHLTSNARIEVPQYMLDRKYIKEELARFDEAIFATRAELETLRNHIPANAPAELSAFLDMHLMFLGDSMIAEEPKRL
;
A
#
# COMPACT_ATOMS: atom_id res chain seq x y z
N MET A 1 -25.67 -30.62 2.04
CA MET A 1 -24.32 -31.14 1.77
C MET A 1 -23.31 -30.26 2.50
N SER A 2 -22.44 -30.83 3.33
CA SER A 2 -21.38 -30.09 4.02
C SER A 2 -20.12 -30.05 3.16
N PHE A 3 -19.46 -28.90 3.08
CA PHE A 3 -18.15 -28.73 2.44
C PHE A 3 -17.11 -28.45 3.52
N SER A 4 -15.96 -29.13 3.44
CA SER A 4 -14.84 -28.95 4.37
C SER A 4 -13.60 -28.54 3.58
N LEU A 5 -12.96 -27.46 4.01
CA LEU A 5 -11.69 -26.99 3.48
C LEU A 5 -10.53 -27.63 4.26
N HIS A 6 -9.48 -28.02 3.57
CA HIS A 6 -8.25 -28.54 4.16
C HIS A 6 -7.09 -27.66 3.74
N GLY A 7 -6.16 -27.40 4.66
CA GLY A 7 -5.01 -26.51 4.43
C GLY A 7 -3.93 -26.71 5.48
N ILE A 8 -2.96 -25.78 5.51
CA ILE A 8 -1.86 -25.79 6.47
C ILE A 8 -2.31 -25.03 7.73
N GLY A 9 -2.28 -25.70 8.88
CA GLY A 9 -2.61 -25.07 10.16
C GLY A 9 -1.53 -24.10 10.61
N VAL A 10 -1.87 -22.82 10.74
CA VAL A 10 -0.96 -21.76 11.21
C VAL A 10 -1.03 -21.58 12.73
N SER A 11 -2.21 -21.79 13.33
CA SER A 11 -2.44 -21.75 14.77
C SER A 11 -3.48 -22.78 15.20
N GLY A 12 -3.45 -23.20 16.46
CA GLY A 12 -4.44 -24.11 17.04
C GLY A 12 -5.66 -23.36 17.58
N GLY A 13 -6.81 -24.04 17.66
CA GLY A 13 -8.05 -23.51 18.23
C GLY A 13 -9.26 -23.64 17.30
N ILE A 14 -10.42 -23.18 17.77
CA ILE A 14 -11.69 -23.15 17.02
C ILE A 14 -12.26 -21.74 17.12
N ALA A 15 -12.54 -21.12 15.98
CA ALA A 15 -13.24 -19.84 15.88
C ALA A 15 -14.57 -20.02 15.13
N ILE A 16 -15.64 -19.40 15.63
CA ILE A 16 -16.97 -19.43 15.01
C ILE A 16 -17.41 -17.98 14.80
N GLY A 17 -17.67 -17.59 13.55
CA GLY A 17 -18.02 -16.22 13.20
C GLY A 17 -18.30 -16.05 11.71
N TYR A 18 -18.53 -14.81 11.29
CA TYR A 18 -18.72 -14.48 9.88
C TYR A 18 -17.39 -14.43 9.13
N ALA A 19 -17.39 -14.98 7.92
CA ALA A 19 -16.26 -14.87 7.00
C ALA A 19 -16.39 -13.58 6.18
N HIS A 20 -15.37 -12.72 6.24
CA HIS A 20 -15.25 -11.57 5.35
C HIS A 20 -14.29 -11.91 4.22
N LEU A 21 -14.80 -11.89 2.99
CA LEU A 21 -13.99 -12.13 1.80
C LEU A 21 -13.39 -10.80 1.32
N THR A 22 -12.07 -10.66 1.48
CA THR A 22 -11.33 -9.57 0.84
C THR A 22 -10.95 -9.98 -0.57
N SER A 23 -11.41 -9.23 -1.56
CA SER A 23 -10.97 -9.42 -2.95
C SER A 23 -9.59 -8.81 -3.14
N ASN A 24 -8.62 -9.62 -3.55
CA ASN A 24 -7.34 -9.12 -4.04
C ASN A 24 -7.52 -8.70 -5.51
N ALA A 25 -8.13 -7.55 -5.75
CA ALA A 25 -8.06 -6.94 -7.08
C ALA A 25 -6.60 -6.58 -7.35
N ARG A 26 -5.96 -7.26 -8.31
CA ARG A 26 -4.68 -6.79 -8.83
C ARG A 26 -4.95 -5.45 -9.50
N ILE A 27 -4.29 -4.40 -9.01
CA ILE A 27 -4.32 -3.11 -9.69
C ILE A 27 -3.56 -3.31 -11.01
N GLU A 28 -4.28 -3.29 -12.12
CA GLU A 28 -3.68 -3.26 -13.44
C GLU A 28 -3.23 -1.81 -13.70
N VAL A 29 -1.92 -1.62 -13.91
CA VAL A 29 -1.34 -0.30 -14.18
C VAL A 29 -1.28 -0.11 -15.69
N PRO A 30 -2.17 0.71 -16.29
CA PRO A 30 -2.17 0.89 -17.73
C PRO A 30 -0.90 1.60 -18.19
N GLN A 31 -0.29 1.11 -19.28
CA GLN A 31 0.85 1.74 -19.94
C GLN A 31 0.37 2.39 -21.24
N TYR A 32 0.46 3.71 -21.33
CA TYR A 32 0.09 4.47 -22.52
C TYR A 32 1.06 5.62 -22.77
N MET A 33 1.20 6.00 -24.04
CA MET A 33 1.97 7.19 -24.42
C MET A 33 1.13 8.45 -24.21
N LEU A 34 1.75 9.48 -23.66
CA LEU A 34 1.14 10.78 -23.42
C LEU A 34 1.60 11.80 -24.46
N ASP A 35 0.66 12.59 -24.98
CA ASP A 35 1.00 13.79 -25.73
C ASP A 35 1.70 14.81 -24.82
N ARG A 36 2.62 15.61 -25.38
CA ARG A 36 3.37 16.63 -24.62
C ARG A 36 2.50 17.61 -23.83
N LYS A 37 1.28 17.88 -24.28
CA LYS A 37 0.32 18.76 -23.58
C LYS A 37 -0.12 18.21 -22.22
N TYR A 38 -0.14 16.88 -22.04
CA TYR A 38 -0.61 16.23 -20.82
C TYR A 38 0.51 15.97 -19.80
N ILE A 39 1.78 16.17 -20.18
CA ILE A 39 2.93 15.92 -19.30
C ILE A 39 2.79 16.69 -17.97
N LYS A 40 2.40 17.96 -18.02
CA LYS A 40 2.27 18.78 -16.80
C LYS A 40 1.23 18.23 -15.83
N GLU A 41 0.10 17.75 -16.37
CA GLU A 41 -0.98 17.17 -15.57
C GLU A 41 -0.53 15.84 -14.96
N GLU A 42 0.20 15.03 -15.71
CA GLU A 42 0.74 13.75 -15.23
C GLU A 42 1.78 13.94 -14.10
N LEU A 43 2.65 14.96 -14.21
CA LEU A 43 3.59 15.30 -13.14
C LEU A 43 2.86 15.74 -11.86
N ALA A 44 1.81 16.57 -12.00
CA ALA A 44 0.98 16.98 -10.86
C ALA A 44 0.24 15.78 -10.23
N ARG A 45 -0.30 14.87 -11.04
CA ARG A 45 -0.93 13.63 -10.58
C ARG A 45 0.06 12.75 -9.80
N PHE A 46 1.30 12.66 -10.27
CA PHE A 46 2.36 11.92 -9.59
C PHE A 46 2.71 12.54 -8.22
N ASP A 47 2.87 13.87 -8.16
CA ASP A 47 3.13 14.58 -6.90
C ASP A 47 1.99 14.39 -5.89
N GLU A 48 0.74 14.46 -6.35
CA GLU A 48 -0.44 14.18 -5.52
C GLU A 48 -0.43 12.75 -4.98
N ALA A 49 -0.06 11.76 -5.80
CA ALA A 49 0.04 10.36 -5.38
C ALA A 49 1.11 10.14 -4.31
N ILE A 50 2.28 10.77 -4.44
CA ILE A 50 3.33 10.73 -3.41
C ILE A 50 2.83 11.33 -2.09
N PHE A 51 2.20 12.51 -2.16
CA PHE A 51 1.65 13.17 -0.98
C PHE A 51 0.55 12.35 -0.29
N ALA A 52 -0.41 11.84 -1.06
CA ALA A 52 -1.50 11.02 -0.55
C ALA A 52 -0.98 9.75 0.13
N THR A 53 -0.06 9.03 -0.53
CA THR A 53 0.54 7.80 0.03
C THR A 53 1.29 8.09 1.32
N ARG A 54 2.02 9.20 1.39
CA ARG A 54 2.72 9.61 2.60
C ARG A 54 1.74 9.87 3.74
N ALA A 55 0.66 10.62 3.50
CA ALA A 55 -0.36 10.92 4.49
C ALA A 55 -1.07 9.66 4.99
N GLU A 56 -1.35 8.69 4.10
CA GLU A 56 -1.92 7.40 4.47
C GLU A 56 -0.98 6.59 5.38
N LEU A 57 0.32 6.52 5.06
CA LEU A 57 1.31 5.82 5.87
C LEU A 57 1.52 6.50 7.24
N GLU A 58 1.55 7.83 7.29
CA GLU A 58 1.60 8.58 8.56
C GLU A 58 0.34 8.33 9.40
N THR A 59 -0.82 8.25 8.76
CA THR A 59 -2.08 7.91 9.44
C THR A 59 -2.01 6.49 10.02
N LEU A 60 -1.57 5.50 9.25
CA LEU A 60 -1.40 4.13 9.73
C LEU A 60 -0.43 4.06 10.92
N ARG A 61 0.69 4.79 10.84
CA ARG A 61 1.68 4.88 11.91
C ARG A 61 1.07 5.43 13.22
N ASN A 62 0.22 6.44 13.12
CA ASN A 62 -0.44 7.04 14.28
C ASN A 62 -1.54 6.15 14.89
N HIS A 63 -2.04 5.17 14.14
CA HIS A 63 -3.05 4.21 14.59
C HIS A 63 -2.45 2.86 15.03
N ILE A 64 -1.12 2.75 15.15
CA ILE A 64 -0.48 1.54 15.67
C ILE A 64 -0.93 1.30 17.13
N PRO A 65 -1.52 0.14 17.46
CA PRO A 65 -1.97 -0.14 18.81
C PRO A 65 -0.76 -0.44 19.72
N ALA A 66 -0.89 -0.15 21.02
CA ALA A 66 0.21 -0.28 21.99
C ALA A 66 0.75 -1.71 22.17
N ASN A 67 -0.01 -2.72 21.76
CA ASN A 67 0.38 -4.14 21.78
C ASN A 67 0.97 -4.64 20.45
N ALA A 68 1.15 -3.75 19.46
CA ALA A 68 1.78 -4.13 18.20
C ALA A 68 3.29 -4.39 18.38
N PRO A 69 3.88 -5.27 17.55
CA PRO A 69 5.33 -5.44 17.49
C PRO A 69 6.04 -4.12 17.14
N ALA A 70 7.18 -3.85 17.79
CA ALA A 70 7.94 -2.61 17.59
C ALA A 70 8.44 -2.47 16.13
N GLU A 71 8.67 -3.60 15.47
CA GLU A 71 9.09 -3.71 14.08
C GLU A 71 8.08 -3.09 13.10
N LEU A 72 6.80 -3.01 13.47
CA LEU A 72 5.77 -2.44 12.59
C LEU A 72 5.99 -0.93 12.37
N SER A 73 6.35 -0.18 13.41
CA SER A 73 6.67 1.25 13.26
C SER A 73 7.92 1.43 12.38
N ALA A 74 8.96 0.65 12.63
CA ALA A 74 10.19 0.71 11.84
C ALA A 74 9.95 0.38 10.36
N PHE A 75 9.06 -0.58 10.08
CA PHE A 75 8.65 -0.92 8.73
C PHE A 75 7.98 0.27 8.02
N LEU A 76 7.03 0.96 8.67
CA LEU A 76 6.37 2.13 8.09
C LEU A 76 7.34 3.32 7.91
N ASP A 77 8.24 3.54 8.88
CA ASP A 77 9.25 4.60 8.81
C ASP A 77 10.15 4.42 7.59
N MET A 78 10.56 3.18 7.29
CA MET A 78 11.36 2.86 6.11
C MET A 78 10.61 3.15 4.79
N HIS A 79 9.31 2.88 4.72
CA HIS A 79 8.50 3.21 3.52
C HIS A 79 8.33 4.72 3.36
N LEU A 80 8.17 5.46 4.46
CA LEU A 80 8.14 6.92 4.44
C LEU A 80 9.48 7.51 3.97
N MET A 81 10.60 6.88 4.31
CA MET A 81 11.93 7.28 3.80
C MET A 81 12.04 7.07 2.29
N PHE A 82 11.53 5.95 1.76
CA PHE A 82 11.52 5.70 0.31
C PHE A 82 10.71 6.75 -0.46
N LEU A 83 9.55 7.16 0.06
CA LEU A 83 8.76 8.23 -0.55
C LEU A 83 9.45 9.61 -0.49
N GLY A 84 10.42 9.79 0.39
CA GLY A 84 11.25 10.99 0.48
C GLY A 84 12.55 10.91 -0.33
N ASP A 85 12.90 9.75 -0.89
CA ASP A 85 14.12 9.57 -1.67
C ASP A 85 13.98 10.24 -3.04
N SER A 86 14.93 11.10 -3.41
CA SER A 86 14.94 11.79 -4.70
C SER A 86 14.94 10.84 -5.92
N MET A 87 15.51 9.64 -5.81
CA MET A 87 15.50 8.65 -6.88
C MET A 87 14.09 8.14 -7.19
N ILE A 88 13.19 8.18 -6.21
CA ILE A 88 11.81 7.74 -6.35
C ILE A 88 10.90 8.96 -6.56
N ALA A 89 11.07 10.01 -5.77
CA ALA A 89 10.20 11.16 -5.76
C ALA A 89 10.51 12.16 -6.88
N GLU A 90 11.76 12.29 -7.34
CA GLU A 90 12.15 13.37 -8.27
C GLU A 90 12.65 12.86 -9.63
N GLU A 91 13.44 11.78 -9.67
CA GLU A 91 13.96 11.27 -10.95
C GLU A 91 12.87 10.91 -11.97
N PRO A 92 11.71 10.32 -11.62
CA PRO A 92 10.65 10.03 -12.58
C PRO A 92 10.05 11.29 -13.25
N LYS A 93 10.20 12.46 -12.62
CA LYS A 93 9.73 13.73 -13.17
C LYS A 93 10.67 14.31 -14.24
N ARG A 94 11.87 13.75 -14.39
CA ARG A 94 12.85 14.16 -15.41
C ARG A 94 12.55 13.45 -16.74
N LEU A 95 11.93 14.19 -17.66
CA LEU A 95 11.55 13.74 -19.01
C LEU A 95 12.52 14.22 -20.09
#